data_AF-A0A211YLG9-F1
#
_entry.id   AF-A0A211YLG9-F1
#
_cell.length_a   1.000
_cell.length_b   1.000
_cell.length_c   1.000
_cell.angle_alpha   90.00
_cell.angle_beta   90.00
_cell.angle_gamma   90.00
#
_symmetry.space_group_name_H-M   'P 1'
#
loop_
_entity.id
_entity.type
_entity.pdbx_description
1 polymer ?
#
loop_
_entity_poly.entity_id
_entity_poly.type
_entity_poly.pdbx_seq_one_letter_code
_entity_poly.pdbx_strand_id
1 'polypeptide(L)'
;MTVLLSELGLQAVPRLAGDWFIDLFTGEAEKLIESLRGRTTARQGLGAPPAYWWIPGLPEPHSSGVVAAVDGGGGLEPLGGFGAVYIARAYGYVEGGEPERGLELRFYPVRELRVLDALRSWLEHRVAVRLVYRLPPGSVLLMDGSLWATVTAGLTAVAKLASRGVQSLGWVYAALLSSYMLAEVSELVRSARERGITIAYVSKDHGLRALKEKVLLEAVAERVRALQPLVSRALDYYPLALREQLLEARRLVPSELRGIFDAALDMSYRDTGFIQDTTGPGPGYSWLLRLPLPQRLSQVISRGGLKGLVERAAAKAEALLAEEPEAEEFRSLAERLPRLLDELPGSRMLYVRLNSSDHPLLVELPGEPGCYYSPGRVLEEPGSIIEEVVATLRRGYAGPEYYNIPLIAAHMNATLSSSQLTSYMRLLEQLAAARGLQLRLARRSLIGRNLPRRRRRLL
;
A
#
# COMPACT_ATOMS: atom_id res chain seq x y z
N MET A 1 -17.46 45.99 -23.50
CA MET A 1 -16.70 44.73 -23.29
C MET A 1 -17.17 43.56 -24.17
N THR A 2 -18.06 43.79 -25.13
CA THR A 2 -18.53 42.77 -26.08
C THR A 2 -17.71 42.75 -27.39
N VAL A 3 -16.76 43.68 -27.54
CA VAL A 3 -16.05 43.91 -28.81
C VAL A 3 -14.69 43.18 -28.88
N LEU A 4 -14.17 42.65 -27.76
CA LEU A 4 -12.87 41.95 -27.73
C LEU A 4 -12.96 40.42 -27.84
N LEU A 5 -14.16 39.84 -27.83
CA LEU A 5 -14.35 38.38 -27.89
C LEU A 5 -14.57 37.83 -29.31
N SER A 6 -14.82 38.69 -30.30
CA SER A 6 -15.06 38.26 -31.68
C SER A 6 -13.79 37.97 -32.49
N GLU A 7 -12.62 38.43 -32.04
CA GLU A 7 -11.36 38.25 -32.79
C GLU A 7 -10.68 36.89 -32.54
N LEU A 8 -11.14 36.09 -31.56
CA LEU A 8 -10.51 34.82 -31.18
C LEU A 8 -11.30 33.56 -31.57
N GLY A 9 -12.43 33.68 -32.28
CA GLY A 9 -13.18 32.52 -32.81
C GLY A 9 -13.75 31.56 -31.76
N LEU A 10 -13.74 31.92 -30.48
CA LEU A 10 -14.30 31.12 -29.39
C LEU A 10 -15.80 31.41 -29.30
N GLN A 11 -16.62 30.41 -29.64
CA GLN A 11 -18.05 30.43 -29.33
C GLN A 11 -18.22 30.66 -27.83
N ALA A 12 -19.11 31.60 -27.48
CA ALA A 12 -19.49 31.88 -26.11
C ALA A 12 -19.79 30.58 -25.36
N VAL A 13 -19.08 30.35 -24.25
CA VAL A 13 -19.31 29.21 -23.36
C VAL A 13 -20.79 29.21 -22.98
N PRO A 14 -21.53 28.10 -23.12
CA PRO A 14 -22.94 28.06 -22.78
C PRO A 14 -23.12 28.45 -21.31
N ARG A 15 -24.05 29.38 -21.03
CA ARG A 15 -24.51 29.65 -19.68
C ARG A 15 -25.08 28.34 -19.12
N LEU A 16 -24.32 27.65 -18.28
CA LEU A 16 -24.83 26.58 -17.43
C LEU A 16 -25.85 27.22 -16.48
N ALA A 17 -27.13 27.16 -16.86
CA ALA A 17 -28.21 27.83 -16.15
C ALA A 17 -28.33 27.28 -14.72
N GLY A 18 -28.09 28.13 -13.72
CA GLY A 18 -28.35 27.83 -12.30
C GLY A 18 -27.16 28.02 -11.35
N ASP A 19 -25.94 28.19 -11.85
CA ASP A 19 -24.78 28.46 -11.00
C ASP A 19 -24.49 29.96 -10.92
N TRP A 20 -24.76 30.54 -9.75
CA TRP A 20 -24.59 31.97 -9.45
C TRP A 20 -23.11 32.39 -9.35
N PHE A 21 -22.17 31.46 -9.44
CA PHE A 21 -20.74 31.75 -9.36
C PHE A 21 -20.02 31.57 -10.70
N ILE A 22 -20.70 31.16 -11.77
CA ILE A 22 -20.03 30.80 -13.03
C ILE A 22 -19.34 32.01 -13.70
N ASP A 23 -19.90 33.20 -13.53
CA ASP A 23 -19.35 34.46 -14.01
C ASP A 23 -18.10 34.87 -13.21
N LEU A 24 -18.15 34.76 -11.88
CA LEU A 24 -17.00 35.00 -11.00
C LEU A 24 -15.89 33.97 -11.23
N PHE A 25 -16.25 32.69 -11.38
CA PHE A 25 -15.31 31.61 -11.70
C PHE A 25 -14.61 31.87 -13.03
N THR A 26 -15.34 32.28 -14.08
CA THR A 26 -14.75 32.57 -15.39
C THR A 26 -13.73 33.70 -15.29
N GLY A 27 -14.05 34.79 -14.58
CA GLY A 27 -13.12 35.90 -14.37
C GLY A 27 -11.88 35.52 -13.58
N GLU A 28 -12.00 34.68 -12.54
CA GLU A 28 -10.85 34.17 -11.79
C GLU A 28 -10.05 33.12 -12.59
N ALA A 29 -10.71 32.29 -13.40
CA ALA A 29 -10.08 31.30 -14.26
C ALA A 29 -9.23 31.98 -15.36
N GLU A 30 -9.70 33.06 -15.97
CA GLU A 30 -8.93 33.84 -16.95
C GLU A 30 -7.67 34.46 -16.32
N LYS A 31 -7.79 35.06 -15.13
CA LYS A 31 -6.62 35.57 -14.38
C LYS A 31 -5.63 34.45 -14.06
N LEU A 32 -6.14 33.28 -13.66
CA LEU A 32 -5.32 32.11 -13.40
C LEU A 32 -4.62 31.63 -14.68
N ILE A 33 -5.32 31.52 -15.81
CA ILE A 33 -4.76 31.11 -17.10
C ILE A 33 -3.65 32.06 -17.55
N GLU A 34 -3.84 33.37 -17.40
CA GLU A 34 -2.82 34.36 -17.77
C GLU A 34 -1.60 34.29 -16.83
N SER A 35 -1.84 34.12 -15.52
CA SER A 35 -0.78 33.87 -14.54
C SER A 35 -0.03 32.56 -14.84
N LEU A 36 -0.74 31.51 -15.27
CA LEU A 36 -0.16 30.24 -15.66
C LEU A 36 0.67 30.40 -16.94
N ARG A 37 0.19 31.09 -17.98
CA ARG A 37 0.96 31.35 -19.21
C ARG A 37 2.28 32.06 -18.91
N GLY A 38 2.26 33.11 -18.08
CA GLY A 38 3.47 33.81 -17.63
C GLY A 38 4.40 32.94 -16.75
N ARG A 39 3.86 31.94 -16.05
CA ARG A 39 4.63 30.96 -15.27
C ARG A 39 5.10 29.77 -16.11
N THR A 40 4.46 29.43 -17.21
CA THR A 40 4.84 28.30 -18.10
C THR A 40 6.06 28.69 -18.95
N THR A 41 6.24 29.98 -19.23
CA THR A 41 7.47 30.52 -19.82
C THR A 41 8.63 30.64 -18.81
N ALA A 42 8.35 30.78 -17.50
CA ALA A 42 9.36 30.92 -16.44
C ALA A 42 9.72 29.60 -15.73
N ARG A 43 8.77 28.69 -15.54
CA ARG A 43 9.01 27.26 -15.31
C ARG A 43 9.27 26.66 -16.68
N GLN A 44 10.53 26.70 -17.12
CA GLN A 44 11.02 25.60 -17.95
C GLN A 44 10.46 24.31 -17.33
N GLY A 45 9.84 23.45 -18.15
CA GLY A 45 9.29 22.17 -17.70
C GLY A 45 10.31 21.37 -16.89
N LEU A 46 9.96 20.18 -16.42
CA LEU A 46 10.82 19.34 -15.57
C LEU A 46 12.17 18.90 -16.22
N GLY A 47 12.69 19.62 -17.22
CA GLY A 47 13.61 19.14 -18.22
C GLY A 47 12.98 18.00 -19.01
N ALA A 48 13.74 17.41 -19.92
CA ALA A 48 13.51 16.01 -20.26
C ALA A 48 14.29 15.18 -19.22
N PRO A 49 13.65 14.59 -18.20
CA PRO A 49 14.35 13.64 -17.33
C PRO A 49 14.89 12.48 -18.18
N PRO A 50 15.91 11.75 -17.69
CA PRO A 50 16.43 10.58 -18.39
C PRO A 50 15.28 9.62 -18.74
N ALA A 51 15.27 9.04 -19.93
CA ALA A 51 14.17 8.16 -20.37
C ALA A 51 14.40 6.66 -20.09
N TYR A 52 15.61 6.27 -19.65
CA TYR A 52 16.03 4.87 -19.55
C TYR A 52 15.14 4.04 -18.60
N TRP A 53 14.53 4.66 -17.61
CA TRP A 53 13.76 3.97 -16.55
C TRP A 53 12.34 3.59 -16.96
N TRP A 54 11.86 4.01 -18.14
CA TRP A 54 10.52 3.70 -18.63
C TRP A 54 10.59 2.89 -19.93
N ILE A 55 9.90 1.75 -19.93
CA ILE A 55 9.77 0.88 -21.10
C ILE A 55 8.39 1.13 -21.74
N PRO A 56 8.33 1.69 -22.96
CA PRO A 56 7.07 1.91 -23.65
C PRO A 56 6.51 0.60 -24.21
N GLY A 57 5.19 0.46 -24.17
CA GLY A 57 4.49 -0.76 -24.58
C GLY A 57 4.40 -1.80 -23.47
N LEU A 58 3.62 -2.84 -23.72
CA LEU A 58 3.43 -3.95 -22.78
C LEU A 58 3.80 -5.26 -23.48
N PRO A 59 4.37 -6.23 -22.76
CA PRO A 59 4.53 -7.58 -23.29
C PRO A 59 3.16 -8.16 -23.70
N GLU A 60 3.18 -9.03 -24.71
CA GLU A 60 1.96 -9.69 -25.18
C GLU A 60 1.38 -10.61 -24.10
N PRO A 61 0.05 -10.75 -24.00
CA PRO A 61 -0.53 -11.68 -23.04
C PRO A 61 -0.15 -13.12 -23.41
N HIS A 62 0.53 -13.83 -22.51
CA HIS A 62 0.81 -15.27 -22.66
C HIS A 62 0.10 -16.12 -21.61
N SER A 63 -0.10 -17.40 -21.91
CA SER A 63 -0.95 -18.33 -21.15
C SER A 63 -0.15 -19.41 -20.40
N SER A 64 0.94 -19.07 -19.70
CA SER A 64 1.80 -20.10 -19.11
C SER A 64 1.32 -20.67 -17.77
N GLY A 65 0.47 -19.96 -17.01
CA GLY A 65 0.11 -20.39 -15.65
C GLY A 65 -1.26 -19.95 -15.15
N VAL A 66 -1.72 -20.65 -14.10
CA VAL A 66 -2.93 -20.30 -13.33
C VAL A 66 -2.67 -18.99 -12.60
N VAL A 67 -3.65 -18.09 -12.64
CA VAL A 67 -3.61 -16.86 -11.85
C VAL A 67 -4.50 -17.01 -10.63
N ALA A 68 -3.95 -16.70 -9.47
CA ALA A 68 -4.67 -16.59 -8.23
C ALA A 68 -4.57 -15.17 -7.67
N ALA A 69 -5.54 -14.77 -6.85
CA ALA A 69 -5.55 -13.46 -6.22
C ALA A 69 -6.07 -13.55 -4.79
N VAL A 70 -5.52 -12.74 -3.88
CA VAL A 70 -5.94 -12.71 -2.47
C VAL A 70 -6.23 -11.29 -2.03
N ASP A 71 -7.33 -11.13 -1.29
CA ASP A 71 -7.65 -9.91 -0.53
C ASP A 71 -8.26 -10.28 0.84
N GLY A 72 -8.16 -9.36 1.80
CA GLY A 72 -8.64 -9.46 3.16
C GLY A 72 -9.66 -8.37 3.51
N GLY A 73 -10.77 -8.75 4.14
CA GLY A 73 -11.76 -7.84 4.71
C GLY A 73 -12.00 -8.09 6.20
N GLY A 74 -12.68 -7.17 6.86
CA GLY A 74 -12.98 -7.38 8.28
C GLY A 74 -13.91 -6.34 8.87
N GLY A 75 -14.30 -6.58 10.12
CA GLY A 75 -15.18 -5.71 10.89
C GLY A 75 -14.83 -5.75 12.37
N LEU A 76 -15.15 -4.66 13.06
CA LEU A 76 -14.98 -4.50 14.49
C LEU A 76 -16.37 -4.24 15.09
N GLU A 77 -16.78 -5.08 16.04
CA GLU A 77 -18.01 -4.88 16.81
C GLU A 77 -17.68 -4.65 18.28
N PRO A 78 -17.92 -3.44 18.83
CA PRO A 78 -17.73 -3.17 20.25
C PRO A 78 -18.71 -3.97 21.12
N LEU A 79 -18.19 -4.63 22.15
CA LEU A 79 -19.02 -5.23 23.19
C LEU A 79 -19.32 -4.21 24.31
N GLY A 80 -20.46 -4.33 24.96
CA GLY A 80 -20.85 -3.62 26.17
C GLY A 80 -19.92 -3.97 27.32
N GLY A 81 -19.26 -2.95 27.89
CA GLY A 81 -18.11 -3.11 28.77
C GLY A 81 -16.85 -2.54 28.12
N PHE A 82 -15.71 -3.24 28.30
CA PHE A 82 -14.42 -2.93 27.66
C PHE A 82 -14.12 -3.96 26.56
N GLY A 83 -13.54 -3.50 25.43
CA GLY A 83 -13.16 -4.37 24.31
C GLY A 83 -14.09 -4.43 23.11
N ALA A 84 -13.70 -5.26 22.15
CA ALA A 84 -14.40 -5.50 20.89
C ALA A 84 -14.12 -6.91 20.36
N VAL A 85 -15.07 -7.42 19.56
CA VAL A 85 -14.86 -8.59 18.69
C VAL A 85 -14.32 -8.09 17.35
N TYR A 86 -13.19 -8.64 16.96
CA TYR A 86 -12.53 -8.43 15.69
C TYR A 86 -12.82 -9.63 14.81
N ILE A 87 -13.35 -9.38 13.62
CA ILE A 87 -13.64 -10.40 12.62
C ILE A 87 -12.82 -10.06 11.39
N ALA A 88 -11.91 -10.94 11.00
CA ALA A 88 -11.25 -10.86 9.72
C ALA A 88 -11.67 -12.03 8.85
N ARG A 89 -11.79 -11.79 7.55
CA ARG A 89 -11.95 -12.83 6.54
C ARG A 89 -11.01 -12.54 5.37
N ALA A 90 -10.55 -13.58 4.71
CA ALA A 90 -9.77 -13.44 3.49
C ALA A 90 -10.26 -14.43 2.44
N TYR A 91 -10.14 -14.03 1.19
CA TYR A 91 -10.60 -14.82 0.05
C TYR A 91 -9.49 -14.93 -0.98
N GLY A 92 -9.14 -16.17 -1.31
CA GLY A 92 -8.21 -16.52 -2.35
C GLY A 92 -8.95 -16.99 -3.59
N TYR A 93 -9.04 -16.15 -4.61
CA TYR A 93 -9.54 -16.50 -5.93
C TYR A 93 -8.51 -17.36 -6.68
N VAL A 94 -9.00 -18.34 -7.45
CA VAL A 94 -8.17 -19.19 -8.33
C VAL A 94 -8.87 -19.27 -9.69
N GLU A 95 -8.16 -18.91 -10.75
CA GLU A 95 -8.69 -18.99 -12.12
C GLU A 95 -9.02 -20.44 -12.49
N GLY A 96 -10.31 -20.70 -12.77
CA GLY A 96 -10.80 -22.04 -13.13
C GLY A 96 -10.72 -23.08 -12.01
N GLY A 97 -10.53 -22.67 -10.75
CA GLY A 97 -10.31 -23.56 -9.61
C GLY A 97 -11.13 -23.22 -8.37
N GLU A 98 -11.01 -24.08 -7.36
CA GLU A 98 -11.67 -23.89 -6.07
C GLU A 98 -11.00 -22.80 -5.24
N PRO A 99 -11.78 -21.86 -4.67
CA PRO A 99 -11.22 -20.77 -3.87
C PRO A 99 -10.68 -21.27 -2.52
N GLU A 100 -9.80 -20.47 -1.93
CA GLU A 100 -9.33 -20.63 -0.56
C GLU A 100 -10.00 -19.57 0.34
N ARG A 101 -10.43 -19.95 1.55
CA ARG A 101 -11.18 -19.03 2.42
C ARG A 101 -10.59 -19.07 3.83
N GLY A 102 -10.48 -17.90 4.44
CA GLY A 102 -10.10 -17.74 5.84
C GLY A 102 -11.13 -16.93 6.59
N LEU A 103 -11.41 -17.30 7.84
CA LEU A 103 -12.21 -16.51 8.79
C LEU A 103 -11.59 -16.65 10.18
N GLU A 104 -11.29 -15.53 10.82
CA GLU A 104 -10.72 -15.50 12.17
C GLU A 104 -11.53 -14.54 13.04
N LEU A 105 -11.85 -14.99 14.25
CA LEU A 105 -12.51 -14.18 15.27
C LEU A 105 -11.59 -14.05 16.47
N ARG A 106 -11.40 -12.82 16.94
CA ARG A 106 -10.63 -12.51 18.15
C ARG A 106 -11.42 -11.55 19.03
N PHE A 107 -11.36 -11.76 20.35
CA PHE A 107 -11.80 -10.75 21.30
C PHE A 107 -10.56 -10.13 21.92
N TYR A 108 -10.51 -8.81 21.97
CA TYR A 108 -9.48 -8.10 22.73
C TYR A 108 -10.11 -7.00 23.59
N PRO A 109 -9.56 -6.71 24.78
CA PRO A 109 -10.03 -5.68 25.70
C PRO A 109 -9.73 -4.25 25.22
N VAL A 110 -9.64 -4.03 23.91
CA VAL A 110 -9.39 -2.73 23.26
C VAL A 110 -10.33 -2.54 22.07
N ARG A 111 -10.50 -1.28 21.63
CA ARG A 111 -11.36 -0.90 20.49
C ARG A 111 -10.57 -0.12 19.45
N GLU A 112 -9.49 -0.71 18.94
CA GLU A 112 -8.55 -0.01 18.07
C GLU A 112 -8.51 -0.65 16.69
N LEU A 113 -8.74 0.15 15.64
CA LEU A 113 -8.72 -0.31 14.25
C LEU A 113 -7.39 -0.96 13.85
N ARG A 114 -6.26 -0.52 14.42
CA ARG A 114 -4.95 -1.14 14.12
C ARG A 114 -4.87 -2.64 14.45
N VAL A 115 -5.68 -3.11 15.40
CA VAL A 115 -5.76 -4.52 15.75
C VAL A 115 -6.54 -5.27 14.67
N LEU A 116 -7.61 -4.67 14.14
CA LEU A 116 -8.34 -5.19 12.99
C LEU A 116 -7.45 -5.25 11.74
N ASP A 117 -6.70 -4.17 11.46
CA ASP A 117 -5.84 -4.09 10.29
C ASP A 117 -4.74 -5.17 10.35
N ALA A 118 -4.09 -5.36 11.51
CA ALA A 118 -3.10 -6.42 11.70
C ALA A 118 -3.71 -7.83 11.57
N LEU A 119 -4.93 -8.05 12.09
CA LEU A 119 -5.64 -9.32 11.95
C LEU A 119 -5.98 -9.62 10.49
N ARG A 120 -6.43 -8.61 9.73
CA ARG A 120 -6.73 -8.72 8.29
C ARG A 120 -5.48 -9.11 7.51
N SER A 121 -4.39 -8.35 7.69
CA SER A 121 -3.12 -8.63 6.99
C SER A 121 -2.57 -10.01 7.34
N TRP A 122 -2.64 -10.45 8.61
CA TRP A 122 -2.25 -11.81 8.97
C TRP A 122 -3.07 -12.86 8.22
N LEU A 123 -4.39 -12.75 8.25
CA LEU A 123 -5.26 -13.75 7.65
C LEU A 123 -5.15 -13.81 6.12
N GLU A 124 -4.95 -12.67 5.47
CA GLU A 124 -4.70 -12.56 4.03
C GLU A 124 -3.45 -13.34 3.63
N HIS A 125 -2.33 -13.10 4.32
CA HIS A 125 -1.08 -13.82 4.05
C HIS A 125 -1.19 -15.31 4.39
N ARG A 126 -1.92 -15.66 5.45
CA ARG A 126 -2.19 -17.06 5.80
C ARG A 126 -3.02 -17.79 4.73
N VAL A 127 -3.96 -17.11 4.08
CA VAL A 127 -4.69 -17.66 2.91
C VAL A 127 -3.77 -17.81 1.71
N ALA A 128 -2.92 -16.81 1.45
CA ALA A 128 -1.92 -16.86 0.38
C ALA A 128 -0.97 -18.04 0.53
N VAL A 129 -0.45 -18.31 1.74
CA VAL A 129 0.38 -19.48 2.03
C VAL A 129 -0.35 -20.76 1.66
N ARG A 130 -1.61 -20.94 2.11
CA ARG A 130 -2.40 -22.14 1.79
C ARG A 130 -2.64 -22.31 0.29
N LEU A 131 -2.84 -21.21 -0.45
CA LEU A 131 -2.96 -21.26 -1.90
C LEU A 131 -1.68 -21.71 -2.58
N VAL A 132 -0.52 -21.19 -2.18
CA VAL A 132 0.78 -21.59 -2.74
C VAL A 132 0.99 -23.10 -2.64
N TYR A 133 0.54 -23.74 -1.56
CA TYR A 133 0.62 -25.19 -1.40
C TYR A 133 -0.24 -25.98 -2.40
N ARG A 134 -1.23 -25.35 -3.04
CA ARG A 134 -2.20 -25.97 -3.96
C ARG A 134 -1.99 -25.56 -5.42
N LEU A 135 -1.30 -24.45 -5.70
CA LEU A 135 -1.08 -23.96 -7.06
C LEU A 135 -0.01 -24.78 -7.80
N PRO A 136 -0.17 -25.01 -9.11
CA PRO A 136 0.86 -25.65 -9.92
C PRO A 136 2.07 -24.72 -10.16
N PRO A 137 3.29 -25.26 -10.36
CA PRO A 137 4.46 -24.47 -10.74
C PRO A 137 4.19 -23.62 -11.99
N GLY A 138 4.78 -22.41 -12.03
CA GLY A 138 4.54 -21.42 -13.07
C GLY A 138 3.27 -20.58 -12.86
N SER A 139 2.53 -20.77 -11.77
CA SER A 139 1.39 -19.89 -11.43
C SER A 139 1.85 -18.52 -10.94
N VAL A 140 0.96 -17.54 -11.08
CA VAL A 140 1.14 -16.18 -10.54
C VAL A 140 0.11 -15.94 -9.44
N LEU A 141 0.58 -15.57 -8.25
CA LEU A 141 -0.24 -15.17 -7.12
C LEU A 141 -0.21 -13.65 -6.97
N LEU A 142 -1.36 -13.03 -7.17
CA LEU A 142 -1.56 -11.60 -6.98
C LEU A 142 -2.03 -11.31 -5.54
N MET A 143 -1.38 -10.39 -4.86
CA MET A 143 -1.79 -9.91 -3.54
C MET A 143 -2.31 -8.48 -3.66
N ASP A 144 -3.51 -8.18 -3.15
CA ASP A 144 -4.02 -6.80 -3.13
C ASP A 144 -3.32 -5.99 -2.02
N GLY A 145 -2.54 -4.98 -2.40
CA GLY A 145 -1.81 -4.12 -1.46
C GLY A 145 -0.31 -3.99 -1.76
N SER A 146 0.44 -3.52 -0.76
CA SER A 146 1.87 -3.24 -0.85
C SER A 146 2.65 -4.11 0.14
N LEU A 147 3.63 -4.87 -0.37
CA LEU A 147 4.54 -5.68 0.45
C LEU A 147 5.35 -4.78 1.39
N TRP A 148 5.96 -3.72 0.85
CA TRP A 148 6.78 -2.79 1.61
C TRP A 148 5.98 -2.12 2.73
N ALA A 149 4.77 -1.66 2.45
CA ALA A 149 3.91 -1.01 3.45
C ALA A 149 3.50 -2.01 4.54
N THR A 150 3.12 -3.23 4.15
CA THR A 150 2.71 -4.30 5.06
C THR A 150 3.83 -4.68 6.02
N VAL A 151 5.02 -4.99 5.49
CA VAL A 151 6.19 -5.36 6.30
C VAL A 151 6.65 -4.19 7.17
N THR A 152 6.71 -2.97 6.62
CA THR A 152 7.08 -1.76 7.36
C THR A 152 6.11 -1.48 8.51
N ALA A 153 4.80 -1.62 8.29
CA ALA A 153 3.79 -1.44 9.32
C ALA A 153 3.92 -2.49 10.43
N GLY A 154 4.14 -3.75 10.06
CA GLY A 154 4.34 -4.84 11.03
C GLY A 154 5.56 -4.63 11.91
N LEU A 155 6.72 -4.33 11.31
CA LEU A 155 7.95 -4.01 12.05
C LEU A 155 7.78 -2.75 12.91
N THR A 156 7.03 -1.75 12.44
CA THR A 156 6.72 -0.53 13.22
C THR A 156 5.86 -0.85 14.43
N ALA A 157 4.89 -1.77 14.33
CA ALA A 157 4.08 -2.19 15.47
C ALA A 157 4.93 -2.86 16.55
N VAL A 158 5.82 -3.78 16.15
CA VAL A 158 6.78 -4.44 17.06
C VAL A 158 7.74 -3.41 17.67
N ALA A 159 8.26 -2.48 16.88
CA ALA A 159 9.16 -1.43 17.35
C ALA A 159 8.50 -0.46 18.34
N LYS A 160 7.23 -0.12 18.13
CA LYS A 160 6.47 0.72 19.06
C LYS A 160 6.23 0.01 20.39
N LEU A 161 5.90 -1.28 20.38
CA LEU A 161 5.80 -2.07 21.60
C LEU A 161 7.16 -2.14 22.33
N ALA A 162 8.25 -2.36 21.61
CA ALA A 162 9.60 -2.41 22.20
C ALA A 162 10.11 -1.05 22.73
N SER A 163 9.43 0.05 22.43
CA SER A 163 9.84 1.40 22.82
C SER A 163 9.47 1.75 24.27
N ARG A 164 10.17 2.73 24.86
CA ARG A 164 9.83 3.26 26.18
C ARG A 164 8.56 4.12 26.04
N GLY A 165 7.47 3.74 26.70
CA GLY A 165 6.24 4.55 26.76
C GLY A 165 5.07 4.06 25.91
N VAL A 166 4.85 2.74 25.83
CA VAL A 166 3.64 2.17 25.21
C VAL A 166 2.39 2.72 25.90
N GLN A 167 1.56 3.47 25.17
CA GLN A 167 0.40 4.18 25.72
C GLN A 167 -0.92 3.39 25.69
N SER A 168 -0.94 2.23 25.05
CA SER A 168 -2.15 1.39 24.96
C SER A 168 -1.81 -0.09 24.75
N LEU A 169 -2.63 -0.97 25.35
CA LEU A 169 -2.63 -2.40 25.09
C LEU A 169 -2.92 -2.74 23.62
N GLY A 170 -3.56 -1.84 22.87
CA GLY A 170 -3.79 -2.03 21.43
C GLY A 170 -2.50 -2.18 20.62
N TRP A 171 -1.38 -1.60 21.10
CA TRP A 171 -0.06 -1.85 20.50
C TRP A 171 0.45 -3.26 20.77
N VAL A 172 0.09 -3.88 21.89
CA VAL A 172 0.50 -5.25 22.22
C VAL A 172 -0.16 -6.22 21.26
N TYR A 173 -1.50 -6.17 21.14
CA TYR A 173 -2.25 -7.05 20.24
C TYR A 173 -1.92 -6.80 18.78
N ALA A 174 -1.75 -5.54 18.36
CA ALA A 174 -1.32 -5.24 17.00
C ALA A 174 0.09 -5.77 16.71
N ALA A 175 1.02 -5.71 17.66
CA ALA A 175 2.37 -6.25 17.50
C ALA A 175 2.37 -7.79 17.46
N LEU A 176 1.55 -8.45 18.27
CA LEU A 176 1.38 -9.91 18.23
C LEU A 176 0.87 -10.36 16.86
N LEU A 177 -0.24 -9.77 16.39
CA LEU A 177 -0.82 -10.08 15.07
C LEU A 177 0.12 -9.70 13.91
N SER A 178 0.83 -8.58 14.04
CA SER A 178 1.86 -8.19 13.07
C SER A 178 3.02 -9.20 13.02
N SER A 179 3.38 -9.76 14.16
CA SER A 179 4.43 -10.78 14.25
C SER A 179 3.98 -12.09 13.58
N TYR A 180 2.71 -12.46 13.72
CA TYR A 180 2.14 -13.58 12.95
C TYR A 180 2.14 -13.28 11.45
N MET A 181 1.70 -12.09 11.05
CA MET A 181 1.73 -11.65 9.65
C MET A 181 3.15 -11.71 9.06
N LEU A 182 4.16 -11.19 9.77
CA LEU A 182 5.54 -11.23 9.31
C LEU A 182 6.04 -12.67 9.11
N ALA A 183 5.65 -13.59 9.99
CA ALA A 183 5.95 -15.01 9.83
C ALA A 183 5.28 -15.61 8.58
N GLU A 184 4.01 -15.28 8.32
CA GLU A 184 3.31 -15.73 7.10
C GLU A 184 3.92 -15.13 5.83
N VAL A 185 4.40 -13.88 5.84
CA VAL A 185 5.12 -13.28 4.70
C VAL A 185 6.39 -14.07 4.38
N SER A 186 7.22 -14.36 5.39
CA SER A 186 8.43 -15.17 5.20
C SER A 186 8.09 -16.57 4.65
N GLU A 187 7.07 -17.21 5.22
CA GLU A 187 6.63 -18.54 4.78
C GLU A 187 6.06 -18.53 3.36
N LEU A 188 5.30 -17.50 3.00
CA LEU A 188 4.72 -17.31 1.67
C LEU A 188 5.81 -17.23 0.61
N VAL A 189 6.82 -16.38 0.86
CA VAL A 189 7.92 -16.14 -0.08
C VAL A 189 8.79 -17.37 -0.22
N ARG A 190 9.12 -18.03 0.90
CA ARG A 190 9.88 -19.28 0.92
C ARG A 190 9.15 -20.37 0.12
N SER A 191 7.89 -20.62 0.44
CA SER A 191 7.07 -21.67 -0.19
C SER A 191 6.83 -21.40 -1.68
N ALA A 192 6.60 -20.14 -2.05
CA ALA A 192 6.39 -19.77 -3.45
C ALA A 192 7.64 -20.03 -4.29
N ARG A 193 8.81 -19.63 -3.78
CA ARG A 193 10.09 -19.90 -4.44
C ARG A 193 10.36 -21.40 -4.60
N GLU A 194 10.16 -22.19 -3.55
CA GLU A 194 10.35 -23.65 -3.58
C GLU A 194 9.43 -24.34 -4.60
N ARG A 195 8.27 -23.74 -4.90
CA ARG A 195 7.25 -24.30 -5.79
C ARG A 195 7.23 -23.67 -7.19
N GLY A 196 8.12 -22.71 -7.46
CA GLY A 196 8.13 -21.97 -8.72
C GLY A 196 6.86 -21.15 -8.95
N ILE A 197 6.33 -20.53 -7.90
CA ILE A 197 5.17 -19.62 -7.96
C ILE A 197 5.68 -18.18 -7.90
N THR A 198 5.23 -17.34 -8.82
CA THR A 198 5.56 -15.92 -8.83
C THR A 198 4.56 -15.15 -7.98
N ILE A 199 5.04 -14.36 -7.00
CA ILE A 199 4.19 -13.47 -6.20
C ILE A 199 4.32 -12.04 -6.72
N ALA A 200 3.19 -11.36 -6.90
CA ALA A 200 3.16 -9.93 -7.19
C ALA A 200 2.10 -9.24 -6.31
N TYR A 201 2.55 -8.27 -5.52
CA TYR A 201 1.68 -7.35 -4.79
C TYR A 201 1.27 -6.21 -5.72
N VAL A 202 0.00 -5.87 -5.78
CA VAL A 202 -0.54 -4.88 -6.70
C VAL A 202 -1.33 -3.85 -5.90
N SER A 203 -0.99 -2.58 -6.04
CA SER A 203 -1.68 -1.49 -5.34
C SER A 203 -2.07 -0.37 -6.31
N LYS A 204 -3.35 0.01 -6.26
CA LYS A 204 -3.90 1.15 -6.99
C LYS A 204 -3.63 2.47 -6.26
N ASP A 205 -3.81 2.46 -4.94
CA ASP A 205 -3.69 3.64 -4.09
C ASP A 205 -2.34 3.67 -3.39
N HIS A 206 -1.38 4.35 -4.01
CA HIS A 206 -0.05 4.54 -3.44
C HIS A 206 0.36 6.01 -3.45
N GLY A 207 0.98 6.42 -2.35
CA GLY A 207 1.48 7.78 -2.15
C GLY A 207 2.99 7.87 -2.26
N LEU A 208 3.63 6.93 -2.97
CA LEU A 208 5.09 6.84 -2.99
C LEU A 208 5.71 7.99 -3.80
N ARG A 209 6.97 8.27 -3.44
CA ARG A 209 7.83 9.29 -4.07
C ARG A 209 9.21 8.71 -4.40
N ALA A 210 9.35 7.40 -4.25
CA ALA A 210 10.65 6.77 -4.20
C ALA A 210 11.31 6.74 -5.58
N LEU A 211 10.52 6.52 -6.65
CA LEU A 211 11.01 6.51 -8.02
C LEU A 211 11.42 7.90 -8.48
N LYS A 212 10.55 8.91 -8.35
CA LYS A 212 10.87 10.27 -8.77
C LYS A 212 12.09 10.81 -8.00
N GLU A 213 12.17 10.55 -6.68
CA GLU A 213 13.28 11.01 -5.86
C GLU A 213 14.59 10.37 -6.33
N LYS A 214 14.57 9.07 -6.68
CA LYS A 214 15.73 8.36 -7.21
C LYS A 214 16.16 8.93 -8.58
N VAL A 215 15.26 8.92 -9.56
CA VAL A 215 15.56 9.35 -10.93
C VAL A 215 16.01 10.81 -10.99
N LEU A 216 15.28 11.71 -10.32
CA LEU A 216 15.55 13.15 -10.41
C LEU A 216 16.78 13.55 -9.61
N LEU A 217 17.01 13.01 -8.41
CA LEU A 217 18.20 13.36 -7.63
C LEU A 217 19.47 12.83 -8.26
N GLU A 218 19.46 11.63 -8.85
CA GLU A 218 20.62 11.11 -9.57
C GLU A 218 20.92 11.93 -10.82
N ALA A 219 19.90 12.29 -11.60
CA ALA A 219 20.08 13.16 -12.76
C ALA A 219 20.72 14.52 -12.41
N VAL A 220 20.39 15.08 -11.23
CA VAL A 220 21.04 16.29 -10.72
C VAL A 220 22.45 16.00 -10.21
N ALA A 221 22.66 14.93 -9.45
CA ALA A 221 23.96 14.57 -8.86
C ALA A 221 25.02 14.19 -9.91
N GLU A 222 24.62 13.61 -11.04
CA GLU A 222 25.51 13.36 -12.19
C GLU A 222 26.11 14.64 -12.75
N ARG A 223 25.32 15.73 -12.78
CA ARG A 223 25.71 17.04 -13.33
C ARG A 223 26.35 17.95 -12.28
N VAL A 224 25.97 17.79 -11.01
CA VAL A 224 26.47 18.57 -9.87
C VAL A 224 27.23 17.63 -8.92
N ARG A 225 28.48 17.31 -9.26
CA ARG A 225 29.29 16.32 -8.52
C ARG A 225 29.39 16.56 -7.02
N ALA A 226 29.38 17.83 -6.58
CA ALA A 226 29.39 18.21 -5.18
C ALA A 226 28.19 17.65 -4.38
N LEU A 227 27.08 17.33 -5.05
CA LEU A 227 25.88 16.76 -4.42
C LEU A 227 25.91 15.23 -4.32
N GLN A 228 26.80 14.54 -5.04
CA GLN A 228 26.80 13.06 -5.12
C GLN A 228 26.85 12.38 -3.75
N PRO A 229 27.75 12.76 -2.81
CA PRO A 229 27.81 12.09 -1.51
C PRO A 229 26.55 12.32 -0.67
N LEU A 230 25.94 13.51 -0.77
CA LEU A 230 24.73 13.86 -0.05
C LEU A 230 23.51 13.11 -0.61
N VAL A 231 23.37 13.09 -1.94
CA VAL A 231 22.29 12.38 -2.63
C VAL A 231 22.36 10.87 -2.38
N SER A 232 23.56 10.27 -2.47
CA SER A 232 23.75 8.85 -2.18
C SER A 232 23.26 8.50 -0.78
N ARG A 233 23.72 9.23 0.25
CA ARG A 233 23.31 9.01 1.65
C ARG A 233 21.83 9.26 1.90
N ALA A 234 21.22 10.20 1.18
CA ALA A 234 19.80 10.50 1.30
C ALA A 234 18.94 9.36 0.72
N LEU A 235 19.37 8.78 -0.41
CA LEU A 235 18.69 7.68 -1.11
C LEU A 235 18.87 6.32 -0.43
N ASP A 236 19.73 6.21 0.59
CA ASP A 236 19.89 4.98 1.40
C ASP A 236 18.61 4.56 2.13
N TYR A 237 17.64 5.46 2.30
CA TYR A 237 16.42 5.24 3.08
C TYR A 237 15.17 5.72 2.34
N TYR A 238 14.00 5.18 2.72
CA TYR A 238 12.70 5.71 2.31
C TYR A 238 11.74 5.79 3.51
N PRO A 239 11.09 6.94 3.80
CA PRO A 239 11.19 8.24 3.11
C PRO A 239 12.62 8.80 3.05
N LEU A 240 12.86 9.69 2.07
CA LEU A 240 14.17 10.32 1.84
C LEU A 240 14.79 10.87 3.13
N ALA A 241 16.04 10.47 3.42
CA ALA A 241 16.79 11.03 4.55
C ALA A 241 17.42 12.38 4.17
N LEU A 242 17.96 13.09 5.17
CA LEU A 242 18.76 14.31 4.97
C LEU A 242 18.06 15.42 4.15
N ARG A 243 16.73 15.52 4.25
CA ARG A 243 15.93 16.44 3.43
C ARG A 243 16.28 17.91 3.65
N GLU A 244 16.54 18.30 4.89
CA GLU A 244 16.94 19.67 5.24
C GLU A 244 18.28 20.02 4.58
N GLN A 245 19.27 19.12 4.68
CA GLN A 245 20.57 19.31 4.03
C GLN A 245 20.44 19.37 2.50
N LEU A 246 19.54 18.57 1.90
CA LEU A 246 19.25 18.67 0.47
C LEU A 246 18.63 20.03 0.10
N LEU A 247 17.71 20.54 0.91
CA LEU A 247 17.12 21.87 0.69
C LEU A 247 18.17 22.99 0.81
N GLU A 248 19.08 22.92 1.77
CA GLU A 248 20.20 23.87 1.87
C GLU A 248 21.16 23.77 0.68
N ALA A 249 21.39 22.55 0.20
CA ALA A 249 22.25 22.28 -0.95
C ALA A 249 21.66 22.77 -2.27
N ARG A 250 20.39 23.17 -2.30
CA ARG A 250 19.74 23.84 -3.46
C ARG A 250 20.53 25.03 -3.97
N ARG A 251 21.24 25.77 -3.11
CA ARG A 251 22.10 26.91 -3.50
C ARG A 251 23.23 26.52 -4.46
N LEU A 252 23.60 25.24 -4.47
CA LEU A 252 24.65 24.67 -5.34
C LEU A 252 24.09 24.21 -6.69
N VAL A 253 22.76 24.21 -6.87
CA VAL A 253 22.09 23.72 -8.07
C VAL A 253 21.97 24.86 -9.11
N PRO A 254 22.53 24.69 -10.32
CA PRO A 254 22.38 25.63 -11.43
C PRO A 254 20.91 25.90 -11.76
N SER A 255 20.60 27.08 -12.30
CA SER A 255 19.21 27.49 -12.60
C SER A 255 18.47 26.51 -13.52
N GLU A 256 19.17 25.92 -14.49
CA GLU A 256 18.64 24.93 -15.45
C GLU A 256 18.22 23.59 -14.82
N LEU A 257 18.83 23.19 -13.69
CA LEU A 257 18.51 21.93 -12.98
C LEU A 257 17.61 22.16 -11.77
N ARG A 258 17.33 23.42 -11.43
CA ARG A 258 16.60 23.79 -10.23
C ARG A 258 15.17 23.26 -10.23
N GLY A 259 14.50 23.25 -11.38
CA GLY A 259 13.17 22.66 -11.52
C GLY A 259 13.15 21.15 -11.21
N ILE A 260 14.12 20.40 -11.74
CA ILE A 260 14.29 18.95 -11.49
C ILE A 260 14.55 18.69 -10.01
N PHE A 261 15.47 19.45 -9.40
CA PHE A 261 15.83 19.30 -8.00
C PHE A 261 14.64 19.61 -7.07
N ASP A 262 13.94 20.71 -7.35
CA ASP A 262 12.76 21.13 -6.57
C ASP A 262 11.63 20.10 -6.70
N ALA A 263 11.38 19.57 -7.91
CA ALA A 263 10.40 18.50 -8.13
C ALA A 263 10.79 17.20 -7.41
N ALA A 264 12.08 16.87 -7.33
CA ALA A 264 12.57 15.71 -6.57
C ALA A 264 12.22 15.85 -5.08
N LEU A 265 12.39 17.05 -4.53
CA LEU A 265 12.12 17.35 -3.12
C LEU A 265 10.66 17.72 -2.83
N ASP A 266 9.81 17.94 -3.82
CA ASP A 266 8.39 18.23 -3.59
C ASP A 266 7.68 17.01 -2.98
N MET A 267 7.06 17.18 -1.81
CA MET A 267 6.34 16.13 -1.09
C MET A 267 4.92 15.89 -1.63
N SER A 268 4.36 16.88 -2.32
CA SER A 268 3.04 16.81 -2.96
C SER A 268 3.12 16.14 -4.33
N TYR A 269 4.22 16.33 -5.05
CA TYR A 269 4.50 15.63 -6.30
C TYR A 269 4.81 14.15 -6.01
N ARG A 270 4.08 13.21 -6.62
CA ARG A 270 4.17 11.76 -6.38
C ARG A 270 4.70 11.03 -7.60
N ASP A 271 5.06 9.76 -7.42
CA ASP A 271 5.54 8.91 -8.51
C ASP A 271 4.49 8.79 -9.63
N THR A 272 3.18 8.78 -9.31
CA THR A 272 2.10 8.81 -10.31
C THR A 272 2.14 10.06 -11.18
N GLY A 273 2.22 11.24 -10.58
CA GLY A 273 2.32 12.51 -11.30
C GLY A 273 3.62 12.61 -12.10
N PHE A 274 4.73 12.16 -11.52
CA PHE A 274 6.01 12.07 -12.21
C PHE A 274 5.92 11.21 -13.48
N ILE A 275 5.34 10.02 -13.41
CA ILE A 275 5.17 9.15 -14.58
C ILE A 275 4.26 9.82 -15.61
N GLN A 276 3.15 10.43 -15.20
CA GLN A 276 2.22 11.09 -16.10
C GLN A 276 2.84 12.27 -16.84
N ASP A 277 3.66 13.07 -16.17
CA ASP A 277 4.27 14.27 -16.76
C ASP A 277 5.46 13.95 -17.67
N THR A 278 6.09 12.78 -17.50
CA THR A 278 7.39 12.47 -18.13
C THR A 278 7.34 11.32 -19.12
N THR A 279 6.30 10.50 -19.06
CA THR A 279 6.06 9.41 -20.00
C THR A 279 4.83 9.80 -20.82
N GLY A 280 4.94 9.79 -22.15
CA GLY A 280 3.80 10.09 -23.04
C GLY A 280 2.58 9.23 -22.72
N PRO A 281 1.39 9.49 -23.30
CA PRO A 281 0.15 8.89 -22.83
C PRO A 281 0.07 7.37 -23.01
N GLY A 282 0.95 6.73 -23.78
CA GLY A 282 0.85 5.29 -24.09
C GLY A 282 1.11 4.36 -22.89
N PRO A 283 0.67 3.08 -22.96
CA PRO A 283 0.95 2.09 -21.93
C PRO A 283 2.46 1.80 -21.81
N GLY A 284 2.87 1.27 -20.66
CA GLY A 284 4.28 0.97 -20.38
C GLY A 284 4.51 0.61 -18.92
N TYR A 285 5.78 0.37 -18.58
CA TYR A 285 6.18 0.03 -17.22
C TYR A 285 7.57 0.57 -16.88
N SER A 286 7.82 0.80 -15.60
CA SER A 286 9.12 1.28 -15.14
C SER A 286 10.12 0.14 -14.92
N TRP A 287 11.39 0.51 -14.86
CA TRP A 287 12.42 -0.32 -14.22
C TRP A 287 12.07 -0.61 -12.77
N LEU A 288 12.63 -1.70 -12.26
CA LEU A 288 12.46 -2.12 -10.88
C LEU A 288 13.26 -1.21 -9.96
N LEU A 289 12.65 -0.77 -8.87
CA LEU A 289 13.29 0.00 -7.83
C LEU A 289 13.28 -0.80 -6.53
N ARG A 290 14.47 -1.12 -6.04
CA ARG A 290 14.63 -1.69 -4.70
C ARG A 290 14.30 -0.63 -3.65
N LEU A 291 13.34 -0.92 -2.78
CA LEU A 291 12.94 -0.04 -1.69
C LEU A 291 13.69 -0.38 -0.40
N PRO A 292 14.46 0.57 0.17
CA PRO A 292 15.10 0.37 1.46
C PRO A 292 14.11 0.53 2.62
N LEU A 293 14.53 0.09 3.80
CA LEU A 293 13.78 0.32 5.02
C LEU A 293 13.73 1.80 5.45
N PRO A 294 12.71 2.21 6.22
CA PRO A 294 12.72 3.52 6.87
C PRO A 294 13.89 3.73 7.82
N GLN A 295 14.49 4.93 7.77
CA GLN A 295 15.63 5.29 8.62
C GLN A 295 15.36 5.08 10.12
N ARG A 296 14.15 5.43 10.59
CA ARG A 296 13.77 5.23 11.99
C ARG A 296 13.74 3.75 12.39
N LEU A 297 13.27 2.87 11.51
CA LEU A 297 13.30 1.43 11.76
C LEU A 297 14.73 0.91 11.75
N SER A 298 15.57 1.35 10.81
CA SER A 298 16.99 1.00 10.77
C SER A 298 17.70 1.36 12.09
N GLN A 299 17.46 2.55 12.63
CA GLN A 299 18.01 2.98 13.93
C GLN A 299 17.50 2.18 15.13
N VAL A 300 16.28 1.65 15.07
CA VAL A 300 15.73 0.79 16.13
C VAL A 300 16.33 -0.61 16.04
N ILE A 301 16.45 -1.14 14.83
CA ILE A 301 17.01 -2.48 14.55
C ILE A 301 18.51 -2.53 14.84
N SER A 302 19.25 -1.43 14.62
CA SER A 302 20.69 -1.39 14.93
C SER A 302 21.01 -1.65 16.42
N ARG A 303 20.01 -1.49 17.30
CA ARG A 303 20.10 -1.85 18.72
C ARG A 303 19.80 -3.33 18.94
N GLY A 304 20.76 -4.20 18.62
CA GLY A 304 20.68 -5.64 18.89
C GLY A 304 19.96 -6.47 17.82
N GLY A 305 19.79 -5.92 16.60
CA GLY A 305 19.17 -6.60 15.48
C GLY A 305 17.67 -6.84 15.65
N LEU A 306 17.10 -7.64 14.75
CA LEU A 306 15.70 -8.06 14.79
C LEU A 306 15.42 -8.92 16.00
N LYS A 307 16.34 -9.83 16.33
CA LYS A 307 16.27 -10.65 17.54
C LYS A 307 16.08 -9.78 18.77
N GLY A 308 16.97 -8.80 18.99
CA GLY A 308 16.84 -7.89 20.13
C GLY A 308 15.59 -7.02 20.08
N LEU A 309 15.10 -6.64 18.89
CA LEU A 309 13.83 -5.92 18.74
C LEU A 309 12.64 -6.76 19.22
N VAL A 310 12.57 -8.01 18.74
CA VAL A 310 11.48 -8.94 19.04
C VAL A 310 11.52 -9.37 20.51
N GLU A 311 12.70 -9.68 21.06
CA GLU A 311 12.87 -10.03 22.48
C GLU A 311 12.42 -8.90 23.41
N ARG A 312 12.77 -7.64 23.09
CA ARG A 312 12.29 -6.48 23.87
C ARG A 312 10.79 -6.30 23.76
N ALA A 313 10.21 -6.55 22.59
CA ALA A 313 8.76 -6.48 22.39
C ALA A 313 8.04 -7.56 23.20
N ALA A 314 8.54 -8.79 23.17
CA ALA A 314 8.00 -9.92 23.92
C ALA A 314 8.09 -9.70 25.44
N ALA A 315 9.26 -9.31 25.96
CA ALA A 315 9.42 -8.98 27.38
C ALA A 315 8.47 -7.85 27.82
N LYS A 316 8.22 -6.87 26.93
CA LYS A 316 7.26 -5.80 27.20
C LYS A 316 5.81 -6.28 27.16
N ALA A 317 5.46 -7.19 26.25
CA ALA A 317 4.15 -7.83 26.19
C ALA A 317 3.87 -8.63 27.46
N GLU A 318 4.82 -9.48 27.87
CA GLU A 318 4.72 -10.28 29.11
C GLU A 318 4.52 -9.40 30.34
N ALA A 319 5.26 -8.30 30.46
CA ALA A 319 5.09 -7.37 31.57
C ALA A 319 3.73 -6.65 31.59
N LEU A 320 3.07 -6.50 30.44
CA LEU A 320 1.79 -5.78 30.32
C LEU A 320 0.58 -6.72 30.38
N LEU A 321 0.72 -7.94 29.88
CA LEU A 321 -0.32 -8.96 29.79
C LEU A 321 -0.28 -9.95 30.95
N ALA A 322 0.84 -10.08 31.65
CA ALA A 322 1.04 -11.02 32.75
C ALA A 322 0.65 -12.45 32.37
N GLU A 323 -0.46 -12.98 32.92
CA GLU A 323 -0.92 -14.36 32.74
C GLU A 323 -1.93 -14.54 31.60
N GLU A 324 -2.22 -13.48 30.83
CA GLU A 324 -3.11 -13.60 29.65
C GLU A 324 -2.47 -14.51 28.58
N PRO A 325 -3.24 -15.36 27.88
CA PRO A 325 -2.73 -16.30 26.88
C PRO A 325 -1.88 -15.66 25.78
N GLU A 326 -2.21 -14.43 25.39
CA GLU A 326 -1.50 -13.67 24.38
C GLU A 326 -0.04 -13.38 24.75
N ALA A 327 0.30 -13.37 26.05
CA ALA A 327 1.68 -13.23 26.51
C ALA A 327 2.51 -14.46 26.09
N GLU A 328 1.97 -15.66 26.28
CA GLU A 328 2.61 -16.92 25.90
C GLU A 328 2.67 -17.09 24.38
N GLU A 329 1.61 -16.73 23.67
CA GLU A 329 1.60 -16.70 22.20
C GLU A 329 2.75 -15.83 21.67
N PHE A 330 2.93 -14.64 22.26
CA PHE A 330 3.98 -13.74 21.82
C PHE A 330 5.38 -14.27 22.17
N ARG A 331 5.56 -14.86 23.36
CA ARG A 331 6.82 -15.49 23.76
C ARG A 331 7.22 -16.59 22.78
N SER A 332 6.31 -17.53 22.50
CA SER A 332 6.54 -18.63 21.55
C SER A 332 6.89 -18.11 20.15
N LEU A 333 6.19 -17.06 19.69
CA LEU A 333 6.46 -16.42 18.43
C LEU A 333 7.83 -15.74 18.42
N ALA A 334 8.22 -15.08 19.52
CA ALA A 334 9.48 -14.37 19.65
C ALA A 334 10.71 -15.28 19.60
N GLU A 335 10.58 -16.54 20.00
CA GLU A 335 11.66 -17.53 19.89
C GLU A 335 11.98 -17.91 18.44
N ARG A 336 10.95 -18.03 17.60
CA ARG A 336 11.09 -18.48 16.19
C ARG A 336 11.19 -17.35 15.18
N LEU A 337 10.55 -16.22 15.46
CA LEU A 337 10.41 -15.10 14.53
C LEU A 337 11.75 -14.53 14.06
N PRO A 338 12.81 -14.38 14.89
CA PRO A 338 14.08 -13.84 14.42
C PRO A 338 14.66 -14.61 13.22
N ARG A 339 14.59 -15.95 13.25
CA ARG A 339 15.07 -16.79 12.14
C ARG A 339 14.25 -16.57 10.86
N LEU A 340 12.94 -16.39 11.00
CA LEU A 340 12.05 -16.12 9.86
C LEU A 340 12.27 -14.71 9.29
N LEU A 341 12.60 -13.73 10.15
CA LEU A 341 12.85 -12.36 9.72
C LEU A 341 14.22 -12.20 9.05
N ASP A 342 15.19 -13.06 9.36
CA ASP A 342 16.47 -13.09 8.63
C ASP A 342 16.28 -13.42 7.14
N GLU A 343 15.20 -14.13 6.79
CA GLU A 343 14.85 -14.48 5.41
C GLU A 343 13.87 -13.48 4.76
N LEU A 344 13.50 -12.41 5.44
CA LEU A 344 12.50 -11.46 4.95
C LEU A 344 12.95 -10.81 3.63
N PRO A 345 12.14 -10.87 2.56
CA PRO A 345 12.55 -10.36 1.26
C PRO A 345 12.52 -8.82 1.23
N GLY A 346 13.43 -8.23 0.46
CA GLY A 346 13.29 -6.81 0.10
C GLY A 346 12.09 -6.58 -0.85
N SER A 347 11.52 -5.39 -0.86
CA SER A 347 10.51 -5.04 -1.87
C SER A 347 11.19 -4.46 -3.11
N ARG A 348 10.88 -5.05 -4.27
CA ARG A 348 11.29 -4.55 -5.60
C ARG A 348 10.04 -4.04 -6.29
N MET A 349 9.91 -2.73 -6.42
CA MET A 349 8.71 -2.12 -6.98
C MET A 349 8.90 -1.69 -8.44
N LEU A 350 7.86 -1.79 -9.24
CA LEU A 350 7.74 -1.14 -10.53
C LEU A 350 6.37 -0.48 -10.66
N TYR A 351 6.27 0.43 -11.61
CA TYR A 351 4.98 0.99 -12.02
C TYR A 351 4.55 0.42 -13.34
N VAL A 352 3.26 0.12 -13.48
CA VAL A 352 2.66 -0.40 -14.71
C VAL A 352 1.46 0.46 -15.10
N ARG A 353 1.47 1.02 -16.30
CA ARG A 353 0.33 1.68 -16.91
C ARG A 353 -0.24 0.77 -18.00
N LEU A 354 -1.41 0.17 -17.71
CA LEU A 354 -2.05 -0.80 -18.60
C LEU A 354 -2.75 -0.15 -19.80
N ASN A 355 -3.25 1.08 -19.64
CA ASN A 355 -3.90 1.85 -20.68
C ASN A 355 -3.57 3.35 -20.57
N SER A 356 -3.79 4.11 -21.64
CA SER A 356 -3.40 5.52 -21.72
C SER A 356 -4.14 6.45 -20.78
N SER A 357 -5.35 6.07 -20.37
CA SER A 357 -6.18 6.80 -19.41
C SER A 357 -5.94 6.36 -17.95
N ASP A 358 -5.13 5.33 -17.73
CA ASP A 358 -4.98 4.74 -16.40
C ASP A 358 -3.92 5.49 -15.57
N HIS A 359 -4.18 5.59 -14.28
CA HIS A 359 -3.13 5.87 -13.32
C HIS A 359 -2.19 4.66 -13.21
N PRO A 360 -0.87 4.86 -13.10
CA PRO A 360 0.07 3.75 -12.95
C PRO A 360 -0.20 2.95 -11.67
N LEU A 361 -0.33 1.63 -11.82
CA LEU A 361 -0.39 0.67 -10.72
C LEU A 361 1.01 0.50 -10.13
N LEU A 362 1.10 0.40 -8.81
CA LEU A 362 2.32 -0.03 -8.13
C LEU A 362 2.31 -1.57 -8.06
N VAL A 363 3.36 -2.19 -8.58
CA VAL A 363 3.55 -3.64 -8.52
C VAL A 363 4.83 -3.91 -7.73
N GLU A 364 4.76 -4.73 -6.70
CA GLU A 364 5.90 -5.09 -5.87
C GLU A 364 6.13 -6.61 -5.91
N LEU A 365 7.37 -7.00 -6.15
CA LEU A 365 7.79 -8.39 -6.06
C LEU A 365 8.69 -8.57 -4.83
N PRO A 366 8.57 -9.70 -4.12
CA PRO A 366 9.56 -10.07 -3.12
C PRO A 366 10.91 -10.31 -3.80
N GLY A 367 11.94 -9.63 -3.33
CA GLY A 367 13.33 -9.84 -3.74
C GLY A 367 13.96 -11.04 -3.05
N GLU A 368 15.28 -11.14 -3.16
CA GLU A 368 16.04 -12.22 -2.51
C GLU A 368 15.85 -12.23 -0.98
N PRO A 369 15.84 -13.42 -0.35
CA PRO A 369 15.74 -13.52 1.11
C PRO A 369 16.84 -12.73 1.82
N GLY A 370 16.49 -12.10 2.94
CA GLY A 370 17.41 -11.32 3.77
C GLY A 370 17.81 -9.97 3.18
N CYS A 371 17.33 -9.63 1.98
CA CYS A 371 17.63 -8.34 1.36
C CYS A 371 16.77 -7.17 1.86
N TYR A 372 15.78 -7.40 2.73
CA TYR A 372 14.91 -6.33 3.25
C TYR A 372 15.70 -5.20 3.94
N TYR A 373 16.86 -5.51 4.50
CA TYR A 373 17.71 -4.56 5.21
C TYR A 373 18.78 -3.90 4.35
N SER A 374 18.82 -4.21 3.05
CA SER A 374 19.79 -3.61 2.14
C SER A 374 19.54 -2.10 2.05
N PRO A 375 20.51 -1.25 2.46
CA PRO A 375 20.38 0.18 2.26
C PRO A 375 20.48 0.49 0.76
N GLY A 376 19.97 1.65 0.38
CA GLY A 376 20.09 2.13 -0.98
C GLY A 376 18.85 1.83 -1.81
N ARG A 377 18.56 2.78 -2.69
CA ARG A 377 17.64 2.61 -3.81
C ARG A 377 18.45 2.22 -5.02
N VAL A 378 18.12 1.10 -5.64
CA VAL A 378 18.78 0.61 -6.86
C VAL A 378 17.74 0.45 -7.94
N LEU A 379 17.99 1.05 -9.11
CA LEU A 379 17.20 0.81 -10.31
C LEU A 379 17.79 -0.39 -11.06
N GLU A 380 16.95 -1.35 -11.39
CA GLU A 380 17.29 -2.61 -12.03
C GLU A 380 16.44 -2.74 -13.29
N GLU A 381 17.09 -3.07 -14.41
CA GLU A 381 16.39 -3.35 -15.66
C GLU A 381 15.47 -4.58 -15.46
N PRO A 382 14.21 -4.54 -15.94
CA PRO A 382 13.28 -5.64 -15.74
C PRO A 382 13.70 -6.88 -16.54
N GLY A 383 13.63 -8.05 -15.90
CA GLY A 383 13.86 -9.34 -16.54
C GLY A 383 12.56 -10.08 -16.91
N SER A 384 12.69 -11.33 -17.36
CA SER A 384 11.57 -12.16 -17.83
C SER A 384 10.44 -12.34 -16.83
N ILE A 385 10.73 -12.47 -15.52
CA ILE A 385 9.72 -12.58 -14.47
C ILE A 385 8.83 -11.33 -14.43
N ILE A 386 9.40 -10.14 -14.69
CA ILE A 386 8.62 -8.90 -14.71
C ILE A 386 7.74 -8.85 -15.93
N GLU A 387 8.25 -9.25 -17.09
CA GLU A 387 7.44 -9.34 -18.31
C GLU A 387 6.27 -10.32 -18.13
N GLU A 388 6.47 -11.44 -17.45
CA GLU A 388 5.41 -12.40 -17.11
C GLU A 388 4.34 -11.79 -16.19
N VAL A 389 4.75 -11.05 -15.16
CA VAL A 389 3.81 -10.35 -14.27
C VAL A 389 3.03 -9.26 -15.01
N VAL A 390 3.70 -8.45 -15.83
CA VAL A 390 3.04 -7.39 -16.61
C VAL A 390 2.07 -8.00 -17.64
N ALA A 391 2.45 -9.07 -18.32
CA ALA A 391 1.58 -9.80 -19.24
C ALA A 391 0.37 -10.39 -18.51
N THR A 392 0.55 -10.91 -17.29
CA THR A 392 -0.52 -11.42 -16.43
C THR A 392 -1.50 -10.31 -16.05
N LEU A 393 -1.00 -9.13 -15.66
CA LEU A 393 -1.83 -7.97 -15.33
C LEU A 393 -2.62 -7.49 -16.55
N ARG A 394 -1.98 -7.43 -17.73
CA ARG A 394 -2.62 -7.09 -19.01
C ARG A 394 -3.71 -8.09 -19.38
N ARG A 395 -3.46 -9.40 -19.22
CA ARG A 395 -4.44 -10.47 -19.48
C ARG A 395 -5.71 -10.30 -18.64
N GLY A 396 -5.54 -9.96 -17.36
CA GLY A 396 -6.64 -9.77 -16.43
C GLY A 396 -7.24 -8.36 -16.44
N TYR A 397 -6.86 -7.47 -17.35
CA TYR A 397 -7.27 -6.07 -17.28
C TYR A 397 -8.79 -5.87 -17.35
N ALA A 398 -9.34 -5.08 -16.43
CA ALA A 398 -10.79 -4.85 -16.28
C ALA A 398 -11.23 -3.39 -16.49
N GLY A 399 -10.34 -2.52 -16.98
CA GLY A 399 -10.60 -1.09 -17.12
C GLY A 399 -10.08 -0.23 -15.94
N PRO A 400 -10.21 1.11 -16.02
CA PRO A 400 -9.60 2.04 -15.05
C PRO A 400 -10.17 1.95 -13.62
N GLU A 401 -11.44 1.59 -13.48
CA GLU A 401 -12.09 1.46 -12.17
C GLU A 401 -11.60 0.21 -11.43
N TYR A 402 -11.42 -0.86 -12.19
CA TYR A 402 -11.40 -2.23 -11.70
C TYR A 402 -10.03 -2.90 -11.83
N TYR A 403 -9.16 -2.37 -12.69
CA TYR A 403 -7.75 -2.71 -12.95
C TYR A 403 -7.45 -4.19 -13.28
N ASN A 404 -7.85 -5.18 -12.48
CA ASN A 404 -7.57 -6.59 -12.71
C ASN A 404 -8.68 -7.54 -12.20
N ILE A 405 -9.21 -8.39 -13.06
CA ILE A 405 -10.36 -9.30 -12.81
C ILE A 405 -10.14 -10.20 -11.57
N PRO A 406 -9.05 -10.99 -11.47
CA PRO A 406 -8.75 -11.79 -10.28
C PRO A 406 -8.77 -10.99 -8.97
N LEU A 407 -8.12 -9.81 -8.95
CA LEU A 407 -8.03 -8.99 -7.74
C LEU A 407 -9.39 -8.43 -7.32
N ILE A 408 -10.24 -8.01 -8.27
CA ILE A 408 -11.63 -7.61 -7.96
C ILE A 408 -12.43 -8.79 -7.40
N ALA A 409 -12.29 -9.97 -7.98
CA ALA A 409 -13.01 -11.15 -7.53
C ALA A 409 -12.62 -11.50 -6.09
N ALA A 410 -11.33 -11.41 -5.76
CA ALA A 410 -10.86 -11.54 -4.38
C ALA A 410 -11.47 -10.45 -3.48
N HIS A 411 -11.41 -9.18 -3.90
CA HIS A 411 -11.91 -8.04 -3.14
C HIS A 411 -13.41 -8.09 -2.83
N MET A 412 -14.24 -8.35 -3.84
CA MET A 412 -15.69 -8.45 -3.68
C MET A 412 -16.08 -9.55 -2.69
N ASN A 413 -15.37 -10.68 -2.72
CA ASN A 413 -15.64 -11.81 -1.83
C ASN A 413 -15.00 -11.66 -0.44
N ALA A 414 -13.90 -10.90 -0.32
CA ALA A 414 -13.27 -10.59 0.97
C ALA A 414 -14.02 -9.47 1.73
N THR A 415 -14.68 -8.54 1.03
CA THR A 415 -15.33 -7.36 1.63
C THR A 415 -16.50 -7.69 2.56
N LEU A 416 -16.31 -7.53 3.87
CA LEU A 416 -17.36 -7.76 4.88
C LEU A 416 -18.34 -6.59 4.96
N SER A 417 -19.55 -6.77 4.41
CA SER A 417 -20.61 -5.76 4.50
C SER A 417 -21.18 -5.64 5.92
N SER A 418 -21.77 -4.49 6.25
CA SER A 418 -22.39 -4.26 7.56
C SER A 418 -23.54 -5.23 7.87
N SER A 419 -24.28 -5.67 6.85
CA SER A 419 -25.35 -6.67 7.02
C SER A 419 -24.81 -8.06 7.35
N GLN A 420 -23.70 -8.46 6.72
CA GLN A 420 -22.99 -9.70 7.04
C GLN A 420 -22.39 -9.64 8.44
N LEU A 421 -21.72 -8.54 8.81
CA LEU A 421 -21.19 -8.34 10.16
C LEU A 421 -22.30 -8.47 11.21
N THR A 422 -23.43 -7.80 11.01
CA THR A 422 -24.61 -7.91 11.91
C THR A 422 -25.10 -9.35 12.02
N SER A 423 -25.12 -10.09 10.90
CA SER A 423 -25.58 -11.49 10.88
C SER A 423 -24.62 -12.40 11.64
N TYR A 424 -23.30 -12.20 11.50
CA TYR A 424 -22.27 -12.91 12.25
C TYR A 424 -22.38 -12.63 13.74
N MET A 425 -22.60 -11.37 14.14
CA MET A 425 -22.75 -11.02 15.55
C MET A 425 -23.99 -11.65 16.18
N ARG A 426 -25.12 -11.70 15.46
CA ARG A 426 -26.33 -12.39 15.93
C ARG A 426 -26.11 -13.89 16.10
N LEU A 427 -25.42 -14.52 15.16
CA LEU A 427 -25.07 -15.94 15.25
C LEU A 427 -24.15 -16.19 16.45
N LEU A 428 -23.15 -15.32 16.66
CA LEU A 428 -22.25 -15.39 17.80
C LEU A 428 -23.00 -15.23 19.12
N GLU A 429 -23.95 -14.29 19.23
CA GLU A 429 -24.82 -14.14 20.41
C GLU A 429 -25.62 -15.40 20.69
N GLN A 430 -26.22 -16.02 19.67
CA GLN A 430 -26.98 -17.26 19.81
C GLN A 430 -26.10 -18.42 20.28
N LEU A 431 -24.92 -18.56 19.68
CA LEU A 431 -23.94 -19.60 20.03
C LEU A 431 -23.35 -19.42 21.44
N ALA A 432 -23.17 -18.18 21.87
CA ALA A 432 -22.73 -17.85 23.22
C ALA A 432 -23.84 -18.14 24.24
N ALA A 433 -25.08 -17.72 23.97
CA ALA A 433 -26.23 -17.95 24.83
C ALA A 433 -26.50 -19.45 25.04
N ALA A 434 -26.38 -20.26 23.97
CA ALA A 434 -26.48 -21.71 24.05
C ALA A 434 -25.41 -22.36 24.96
N ARG A 435 -24.32 -21.65 25.25
CA ARG A 435 -23.23 -22.06 26.16
C ARG A 435 -23.28 -21.35 27.51
N GLY A 436 -24.38 -20.66 27.83
CA GLY A 436 -24.53 -19.92 29.08
C GLY A 436 -23.75 -18.60 29.16
N LEU A 437 -23.18 -18.13 28.05
CA LEU A 437 -22.44 -16.86 27.97
C LEU A 437 -23.35 -15.76 27.38
N GLN A 438 -23.48 -14.64 28.09
CA GLN A 438 -24.18 -13.47 27.57
C GLN A 438 -23.19 -12.45 27.01
N LEU A 439 -23.17 -12.32 25.68
CA LEU A 439 -22.48 -11.22 25.02
C LEU A 439 -23.37 -9.98 25.10
N ARG A 440 -22.94 -8.96 25.83
CA ARG A 440 -23.59 -7.65 25.79
C ARG A 440 -23.05 -6.93 24.55
N LEU A 441 -23.82 -6.77 23.47
CA LEU A 441 -23.41 -5.88 22.37
C LEU A 441 -23.60 -4.41 22.78
N ALA A 442 -22.75 -3.50 22.30
CA ALA A 442 -22.96 -2.08 22.50
C ALA A 442 -24.26 -1.66 21.79
N ARG A 443 -25.23 -1.08 22.53
CA ARG A 443 -26.62 -0.78 22.10
C ARG A 443 -26.80 0.02 20.78
N ARG A 444 -25.74 0.45 20.09
CA ARG A 444 -25.83 1.19 18.82
C ARG A 444 -26.26 0.34 17.61
N SER A 445 -26.21 -0.99 17.68
CA SER A 445 -26.60 -1.87 16.56
C SER A 445 -28.11 -2.12 16.42
N LEU A 446 -28.95 -1.69 17.38
CA LEU A 446 -30.40 -1.94 17.38
C LEU A 446 -31.28 -0.71 17.07
N ILE A 447 -30.77 0.52 17.21
CA ILE A 447 -31.62 1.75 17.16
C ILE A 447 -31.76 2.33 15.74
N GLY A 448 -31.08 1.78 14.73
CA GLY A 448 -31.18 2.26 13.34
C GLY A 448 -32.38 1.75 12.52
N ARG A 449 -33.30 0.94 13.08
CA ARG A 449 -34.26 0.16 12.27
C ARG A 449 -35.76 0.41 12.44
N ASN A 450 -36.21 1.34 13.27
CA ASN A 450 -37.65 1.63 13.40
C ASN A 450 -37.99 3.12 13.19
N LEU A 451 -37.54 3.70 12.08
CA LEU A 451 -38.29 4.80 11.47
C LEU A 451 -38.82 4.32 10.11
N PRO A 452 -40.13 4.11 9.96
CA PRO A 452 -40.68 3.80 8.64
C PRO A 452 -40.38 5.00 7.75
N ARG A 453 -39.60 4.76 6.68
CA ARG A 453 -39.54 5.67 5.53
C ARG A 453 -40.98 5.82 5.03
N ARG A 454 -41.64 6.90 5.43
CA ARG A 454 -42.86 7.39 4.79
C ARG A 454 -42.49 7.63 3.33
N ARG A 455 -42.82 6.66 2.47
CA ARG A 455 -43.07 6.91 1.06
C ARG A 455 -44.18 7.96 0.99
N ARG A 456 -43.83 9.22 0.78
CA ARG A 456 -44.73 10.14 0.10
C ARG A 456 -44.54 9.92 -1.39
N ARG A 457 -45.45 9.15 -1.97
CA ARG A 457 -45.82 9.23 -3.39
C ARG A 457 -47.10 10.05 -3.47
N LEU A 458 -47.25 10.72 -4.62
CA LEU A 458 -48.41 11.45 -5.16
C LEU A 458 -48.45 12.92 -4.68
N LEU A 459 -48.44 13.94 -5.56
CA LEU A 459 -48.73 14.06 -7.01
C LEU A 459 -47.65 14.88 -7.72
#